data_AF-A0AAW8FFT3-F1
#
_entry.id   AF-A0AAW8FFT3-F1
#
_cell.length_a   1.000
_cell.length_b   1.000
_cell.length_c   1.000
_cell.angle_alpha   90.00
_cell.angle_beta   90.00
_cell.angle_gamma   90.00
#
_symmetry.space_group_name_H-M   'P 1'
#
loop_
_entity.id
_entity.type
_entity.pdbx_description
1 polymer ?
#
loop_
_entity_poly.entity_id
_entity_poly.type
_entity_poly.pdbx_seq_one_letter_code
_entity_poly.pdbx_strand_id
1 'polypeptide(L)'
;MVSLFAFFGPPAITLLLFAVGALPYALWVTRRKPSRQARWAVIGIVAAIAAYGAGTVYGLAFTNPLEVCGEKTGDGVYMDVGRDYSLTSVSVDSFPPSITCHWTSGHSTEQVWFWASPLLYAGLACFAVCIALLLINRCKYRKASRDNKLDA
;
A
#
# COMPACT_ATOMS: atom_id res chain seq x y z
N MET A 1 12.98 -17.86 -25.55
CA MET A 1 12.29 -18.88 -24.75
C MET A 1 11.79 -18.21 -23.48
N VAL A 2 10.47 -18.04 -23.32
CA VAL A 2 9.92 -17.41 -22.10
C VAL A 2 10.07 -18.40 -20.96
N SER A 3 10.73 -17.99 -19.87
CA SER A 3 10.91 -18.83 -18.69
C SER A 3 9.54 -19.23 -18.14
N LEU A 4 9.32 -20.52 -17.87
CA LEU A 4 8.10 -21.01 -17.20
C LEU A 4 7.84 -20.26 -15.89
N PHE A 5 8.89 -19.80 -15.22
CA PHE A 5 8.80 -18.96 -14.02
C PHE A 5 8.24 -17.55 -14.30
N ALA A 6 8.54 -16.96 -15.45
CA ALA A 6 7.98 -15.66 -15.83
C ALA A 6 6.48 -15.76 -16.16
N PHE A 7 6.02 -16.92 -16.64
CA PHE A 7 4.62 -17.15 -17.00
C PHE A 7 3.77 -17.65 -15.82
N PHE A 8 4.27 -18.62 -15.04
CA PHE A 8 3.54 -19.23 -13.92
C PHE A 8 3.89 -18.67 -12.55
N GLY A 9 5.04 -17.98 -12.42
CA GLY A 9 5.48 -17.39 -11.15
C GLY A 9 4.49 -16.38 -10.59
N PRO A 10 4.12 -15.32 -11.34
CA PRO A 10 3.16 -14.34 -10.86
C PRO A 10 1.83 -14.95 -10.38
N PRO A 11 1.11 -15.79 -11.16
CA PRO A 11 -0.15 -16.36 -10.69
C PRO A 11 0.03 -17.31 -9.50
N ALA A 12 1.11 -18.10 -9.45
CA ALA A 12 1.37 -18.98 -8.32
C ALA A 12 1.66 -18.20 -7.02
N ILE A 13 2.44 -17.12 -7.10
CA ILE A 13 2.73 -16.22 -5.97
C ILE A 13 1.44 -15.53 -5.53
N THR A 14 0.62 -15.04 -6.45
CA THR A 14 -0.67 -14.40 -6.12
C THR A 14 -1.60 -15.37 -5.40
N LEU A 15 -1.72 -16.62 -5.87
CA LEU A 15 -2.54 -17.64 -5.23
C LEU A 15 -2.01 -17.99 -3.83
N LEU A 16 -0.69 -18.10 -3.67
CA LEU A 16 -0.07 -18.39 -2.38
C LEU A 16 -0.31 -17.26 -1.39
N LEU A 17 -0.09 -16.00 -1.79
CA LEU A 17 -0.37 -14.83 -0.95
C LEU A 17 -1.85 -14.74 -0.59
N PHE A 18 -2.75 -15.03 -1.54
CA PHE A 18 -4.18 -15.07 -1.29
C PHE A 18 -4.55 -16.16 -0.28
N ALA A 19 -4.02 -17.37 -0.42
CA ALA A 19 -4.25 -18.46 0.53
C ALA A 19 -3.72 -18.12 1.93
N VAL A 20 -2.51 -17.57 2.02
CA VAL A 20 -1.87 -17.15 3.27
C VAL A 20 -2.66 -16.02 3.95
N GLY A 21 -3.34 -15.15 3.22
CA GLY A 21 -4.22 -14.12 3.81
C GLY A 21 -5.63 -14.63 4.15
N ALA A 22 -6.25 -15.35 3.22
CA ALA A 22 -7.66 -15.75 3.32
C ALA A 22 -7.90 -16.85 4.35
N LEU A 23 -7.01 -17.83 4.49
CA LEU A 23 -7.15 -18.91 5.46
C LEU A 23 -7.12 -18.42 6.92
N PRO A 24 -6.12 -17.65 7.39
CA PRO A 24 -6.15 -17.13 8.75
C PRO A 24 -7.29 -16.14 8.98
N TYR A 25 -7.67 -15.35 7.97
CA TYR A 25 -8.86 -14.50 8.07
C TYR A 25 -10.14 -15.31 8.25
N ALA A 26 -10.36 -16.35 7.46
CA ALA A 26 -11.51 -17.24 7.57
C ALA A 26 -11.54 -17.97 8.93
N LEU A 27 -10.39 -18.47 9.39
CA LEU A 27 -10.25 -19.09 10.70
C LEU A 27 -10.53 -18.10 11.84
N TRP A 28 -10.05 -16.86 11.72
CA TRP A 28 -10.34 -15.81 12.70
C TRP A 28 -11.83 -15.45 12.72
N VAL A 29 -12.46 -15.28 11.56
CA VAL A 29 -13.88 -14.94 11.44
C VAL A 29 -14.77 -16.04 12.02
N THR A 30 -14.46 -17.30 11.73
CA THR A 30 -15.23 -18.46 12.21
C THR A 30 -15.07 -18.67 13.71
N ARG A 31 -13.85 -18.56 14.26
CA ARG A 31 -13.57 -18.82 15.69
C ARG A 31 -13.96 -17.67 16.61
N ARG A 32 -13.67 -16.41 16.23
CA ARG A 32 -13.83 -15.25 17.11
C ARG A 32 -15.14 -14.50 16.88
N LYS A 33 -15.89 -14.82 15.81
CA LYS A 33 -17.12 -14.13 15.37
C LYS A 33 -16.99 -12.59 15.53
N PRO A 34 -15.96 -11.98 14.92
CA PRO A 34 -15.67 -10.56 15.11
C PRO A 34 -16.80 -9.69 14.56
N SER A 35 -17.00 -8.54 15.20
CA SER A 35 -17.97 -7.54 14.76
C SER A 35 -17.63 -7.00 13.36
N ARG A 36 -18.65 -6.45 12.66
CA ARG A 36 -18.48 -5.87 11.32
C ARG A 36 -17.36 -4.83 11.28
N GLN A 37 -17.26 -3.97 12.29
CA GLN A 37 -16.20 -2.96 12.40
C GLN A 37 -14.80 -3.58 12.50
N ALA A 38 -14.63 -4.64 13.29
CA ALA A 38 -13.35 -5.34 13.39
C ALA A 38 -12.93 -5.99 12.06
N ARG A 39 -13.89 -6.53 11.30
CA ARG A 39 -13.62 -7.09 9.97
C ARG A 39 -13.15 -6.01 8.99
N TRP A 40 -13.82 -4.86 8.96
CA TRP A 40 -13.44 -3.74 8.10
C TRP A 40 -12.12 -3.11 8.50
N ALA A 41 -11.82 -3.03 9.80
CA ALA A 41 -10.50 -2.58 10.26
C ALA A 41 -9.39 -3.48 9.69
N VAL A 42 -9.53 -4.81 9.83
CA VAL A 42 -8.54 -5.77 9.29
C VAL A 42 -8.40 -5.66 7.77
N ILE A 43 -9.52 -5.54 7.05
CA ILE A 43 -9.47 -5.37 5.58
C ILE A 43 -8.78 -4.05 5.21
N GLY A 44 -9.12 -2.95 5.88
CA GLY A 44 -8.55 -1.64 5.62
C GLY A 44 -7.03 -1.60 5.85
N ILE A 45 -6.54 -2.17 6.95
CA ILE A 45 -5.10 -2.20 7.23
C ILE A 45 -4.34 -3.12 6.27
N VAL A 46 -4.91 -4.27 5.91
CA VAL A 46 -4.29 -5.18 4.93
C VAL A 46 -4.24 -4.52 3.55
N ALA A 47 -5.29 -3.82 3.14
CA ALA A 47 -5.31 -3.05 1.89
C ALA A 47 -4.26 -1.94 1.90
N ALA A 48 -4.11 -1.21 3.01
CA ALA A 48 -3.10 -0.17 3.16
C ALA A 48 -1.67 -0.75 3.09
N ILE A 49 -1.41 -1.86 3.79
CA ILE A 49 -0.11 -2.55 3.73
C ILE A 49 0.18 -3.05 2.31
N ALA A 50 -0.80 -3.65 1.64
CA ALA A 50 -0.65 -4.12 0.28
C ALA A 50 -0.38 -2.97 -0.71
N ALA A 51 -1.10 -1.85 -0.58
CA ALA A 51 -0.89 -0.65 -1.39
C ALA A 51 0.51 -0.05 -1.18
N TYR A 52 0.94 0.07 0.09
CA TYR A 52 2.26 0.56 0.44
C TYR A 52 3.37 -0.38 -0.05
N GLY A 53 3.22 -1.68 0.20
CA GLY A 53 4.16 -2.71 -0.21
C GLY A 53 4.28 -2.76 -1.73
N ALA A 54 3.17 -2.71 -2.46
CA ALA A 54 3.23 -2.69 -3.91
C ALA A 54 3.82 -1.39 -4.47
N GLY A 55 3.50 -0.22 -3.88
CA GLY A 55 4.10 1.05 -4.26
C GLY A 55 5.62 1.08 -4.05
N THR A 56 6.09 0.50 -2.95
CA THR A 56 7.54 0.43 -2.64
C THR A 56 8.25 -0.65 -3.47
N VAL A 57 7.66 -1.83 -3.62
CA VAL A 57 8.23 -2.95 -4.40
C VAL A 57 8.30 -2.61 -5.88
N TYR A 58 7.19 -2.20 -6.49
CA TYR A 58 7.14 -1.90 -7.93
C TYR A 58 7.75 -0.54 -8.28
N GLY A 59 7.73 0.44 -7.37
CA GLY A 59 8.23 1.79 -7.64
C GLY A 59 9.68 2.03 -7.23
N LEU A 60 10.15 1.43 -6.13
CA LEU A 60 11.41 1.83 -5.48
C LEU A 60 12.45 0.70 -5.35
N ALA A 61 12.01 -0.55 -5.12
CA ALA A 61 12.92 -1.65 -4.78
C ALA A 61 13.27 -2.56 -5.97
N PHE A 62 12.40 -2.70 -6.97
CA PHE A 62 12.67 -3.54 -8.16
C PHE A 62 13.01 -2.74 -9.42
N THR A 63 12.80 -1.43 -9.42
CA THR A 63 13.14 -0.51 -10.51
C THR A 63 14.22 0.45 -10.04
N ASN A 64 15.32 0.57 -10.78
CA ASN A 64 16.31 1.62 -10.52
C ASN A 64 15.58 2.98 -10.65
N PRO A 65 15.60 3.86 -9.64
CA PRO A 65 14.81 5.10 -9.66
C PRO A 65 15.14 5.98 -10.88
N LEU A 66 16.35 5.84 -11.44
CA LEU A 66 16.75 6.49 -12.69
C LEU A 66 15.97 5.98 -13.91
N GLU A 67 15.69 4.67 -13.97
CA GLU A 67 14.94 4.03 -15.07
C GLU A 67 13.43 4.32 -14.99
N VAL A 68 12.92 4.72 -13.83
CA VAL A 68 11.53 5.19 -13.69
C VAL A 68 11.37 6.59 -14.27
N CYS A 69 12.43 7.42 -14.17
CA CYS A 69 12.39 8.79 -14.63
C CYS A 69 12.47 8.92 -16.15
N GLY A 70 13.24 8.07 -16.83
CA GLY A 70 13.41 8.18 -18.27
C GLY A 70 14.20 7.03 -18.88
N GLU A 71 14.37 7.07 -20.20
CA GLU A 71 15.16 6.07 -20.93
C GLU A 71 16.64 6.47 -20.97
N LYS A 72 17.50 5.46 -20.79
CA LYS A 72 18.95 5.63 -20.88
C LYS A 72 19.38 5.67 -22.34
N THR A 73 19.99 6.77 -22.77
CA THR A 73 20.57 6.90 -24.12
C THR A 73 21.85 6.07 -24.27
N GLY A 74 22.35 5.95 -25.51
CA GLY A 74 23.62 5.29 -25.81
C GLY A 74 24.83 5.91 -25.08
N ASP A 75 24.74 7.20 -24.73
CA ASP A 75 25.75 7.94 -23.95
C ASP A 75 25.59 7.76 -22.43
N GLY A 76 24.61 6.98 -22.00
CA GLY A 76 24.35 6.68 -20.59
C GLY A 76 23.59 7.76 -19.83
N VAL A 77 23.03 8.74 -20.51
CA VAL A 77 22.23 9.83 -19.94
C VAL A 77 20.75 9.45 -19.93
N TYR A 78 20.04 9.74 -18.84
CA TYR A 78 18.59 9.54 -18.76
C TYR A 78 17.87 10.77 -19.31
N MET A 79 17.00 10.57 -20.30
CA MET A 79 16.25 11.64 -20.97
C MET A 79 14.75 11.54 -20.65
N ASP A 80 14.09 12.70 -20.54
CA ASP A 80 12.64 12.82 -20.40
C ASP A 80 11.93 12.29 -21.66
N VAL A 81 10.86 11.53 -21.48
CA VAL A 81 10.18 10.84 -22.58
C VAL A 81 9.50 11.87 -23.49
N GLY A 82 10.06 12.04 -24.70
CA GLY A 82 9.56 13.01 -25.68
C GLY A 82 10.09 14.43 -25.51
N ARG A 83 11.14 14.64 -24.70
CA ARG A 83 11.81 15.94 -24.55
C ARG A 83 13.34 15.80 -24.46
N ASP A 84 14.06 16.82 -24.92
CA ASP A 84 15.53 16.86 -24.88
C ASP A 84 16.07 17.35 -23.52
N TYR A 85 15.47 16.88 -22.42
CA TYR A 85 15.89 17.24 -21.07
C TYR A 85 16.54 16.06 -20.38
N SER A 86 17.77 16.25 -19.92
CA SER A 86 18.50 15.26 -19.15
C SER A 86 18.16 15.33 -17.66
N LEU A 87 18.20 14.16 -17.02
CA LEU A 87 17.97 14.01 -15.59
C LEU A 87 19.12 14.63 -14.79
N THR A 88 18.81 15.51 -13.84
CA THR A 88 19.80 16.13 -12.94
C THR A 88 19.91 15.41 -11.61
N SER A 89 18.77 15.05 -11.02
CA SER A 89 18.71 14.35 -9.75
C SER A 89 17.37 13.64 -9.58
N VAL A 90 17.34 12.69 -8.64
CA VAL A 90 16.13 11.94 -8.28
C VAL A 90 15.94 12.02 -6.78
N SER A 91 14.75 12.42 -6.35
CA SER A 91 14.31 12.33 -4.96
C SER A 91 13.35 11.17 -4.80
N VAL A 92 13.51 10.43 -3.70
CA VAL A 92 12.66 9.29 -3.36
C VAL A 92 12.02 9.54 -2.02
N ASP A 93 10.70 9.64 -2.01
CA ASP A 93 9.92 9.80 -0.80
C ASP A 93 9.39 8.44 -0.32
N SER A 94 9.58 8.16 0.96
CA SER A 94 9.20 6.88 1.56
C SER A 94 7.73 6.83 1.96
N PHE A 95 7.07 7.97 2.18
CA PHE A 95 5.67 8.03 2.55
C PHE A 95 5.03 9.41 2.24
N PRO A 96 3.99 9.46 1.37
CA PRO A 96 3.56 8.38 0.48
C PRO A 96 4.70 7.99 -0.48
N PRO A 97 4.78 6.73 -0.96
CA PRO A 97 5.82 6.33 -1.90
C PRO A 97 5.74 7.15 -3.20
N SER A 98 6.76 7.95 -3.49
CA SER A 98 6.86 8.70 -4.75
C SER A 98 8.32 8.86 -5.20
N ILE A 99 8.49 9.04 -6.51
CA ILE A 99 9.78 9.38 -7.13
C ILE A 99 9.63 10.73 -7.81
N THR A 100 10.44 11.71 -7.42
CA THR A 100 10.51 13.00 -8.10
C THR A 100 11.77 13.06 -8.96
N CYS A 101 11.58 13.26 -10.26
CA CYS A 101 12.64 13.39 -11.24
C CYS A 101 12.87 14.89 -11.51
N HIS A 102 14.10 15.35 -11.32
CA HIS A 102 14.48 16.72 -11.59
C HIS A 102 15.22 16.79 -12.92
N TRP A 103 14.85 17.75 -13.77
CA TRP A 103 15.35 17.86 -15.14
C TRP A 103 16.20 19.11 -15.35
N THR A 104 17.05 19.11 -16.38
CA THR A 104 17.95 20.23 -16.69
C THR A 104 17.23 21.52 -17.07
N SER A 105 15.99 21.44 -17.56
CA SER A 105 15.14 22.62 -17.78
C SER A 105 14.60 23.27 -16.51
N GLY A 106 14.88 22.70 -15.33
CA GLY A 106 14.44 23.22 -14.03
C GLY A 106 13.02 22.79 -13.63
N HIS A 107 12.32 22.03 -14.47
CA HIS A 107 11.05 21.41 -14.07
C HIS A 107 11.28 20.07 -13.37
N SER A 108 10.26 19.61 -12.65
CA SER A 108 10.27 18.32 -11.95
C SER A 108 9.01 17.54 -12.30
N THR A 109 9.14 16.23 -12.44
CA THR A 109 8.01 15.31 -12.68
C THR A 109 7.93 14.31 -11.54
N GLU A 110 6.75 14.18 -10.95
CA GLU A 110 6.49 13.20 -9.91
C GLU A 110 5.89 11.93 -10.53
N GLN A 111 6.55 10.80 -10.33
CA GLN A 111 6.08 9.49 -10.72
C GLN A 111 5.41 8.83 -9.51
N VAL A 112 4.08 8.83 -9.52
CA VAL A 112 3.24 8.17 -8.53
C VAL A 112 2.32 7.19 -9.23
N TRP A 113 2.29 5.95 -8.76
CA TRP A 113 1.32 4.98 -9.25
C TRP A 113 -0.10 5.45 -8.92
N PHE A 114 -0.91 5.66 -9.97
CA PHE A 114 -2.25 6.26 -9.87
C PHE A 114 -3.19 5.58 -8.86
N TRP A 115 -2.96 4.30 -8.55
CA TRP A 115 -3.79 3.51 -7.65
C TRP A 115 -3.19 3.34 -6.24
N ALA A 116 -1.87 3.48 -6.08
CA ALA A 116 -1.19 3.17 -4.83
C ALA A 116 -1.58 4.15 -3.72
N SER A 117 -1.48 5.46 -3.98
CA SER A 117 -1.82 6.49 -3.00
C SER A 117 -3.31 6.49 -2.63
N PRO A 118 -4.27 6.44 -3.59
CA PRO A 118 -5.69 6.35 -3.23
C PRO A 118 -6.03 5.12 -2.39
N LEU A 119 -5.49 3.94 -2.74
CA LEU A 119 -5.76 2.70 -2.02
C LEU A 119 -5.15 2.72 -0.61
N LEU A 120 -3.94 3.28 -0.47
CA LEU A 120 -3.26 3.48 0.81
C LEU A 120 -4.11 4.35 1.75
N TYR A 121 -4.50 5.55 1.30
CA TYR A 121 -5.28 6.47 2.12
C TYR A 121 -6.69 5.94 2.42
N ALA A 122 -7.36 5.30 1.46
CA ALA A 122 -8.66 4.69 1.67
C ALA A 122 -8.60 3.56 2.71
N GLY A 123 -7.56 2.70 2.63
CA GLY A 123 -7.33 1.63 3.60
C GLY A 123 -7.07 2.16 5.02
N LEU A 124 -6.19 3.17 5.15
CA LEU A 124 -5.88 3.82 6.42
C LEU A 124 -7.09 4.52 7.03
N ALA A 125 -7.86 5.25 6.24
CA ALA A 125 -9.08 5.92 6.70
C ALA A 125 -10.12 4.89 7.20
N CYS A 126 -10.34 3.82 6.43
CA CYS A 126 -11.25 2.74 6.82
C CYS A 126 -10.82 2.09 8.14
N PHE A 127 -9.53 1.79 8.29
CA PHE A 127 -8.95 1.25 9.51
C PHE A 127 -9.15 2.19 10.70
N ALA A 128 -8.77 3.45 10.57
CA ALA A 128 -8.86 4.44 11.64
C ALA A 128 -10.30 4.63 12.13
N VAL A 129 -11.26 4.78 11.21
CA VAL A 129 -12.69 4.92 11.54
C VAL A 129 -13.21 3.67 12.24
N CYS A 130 -12.91 2.49 11.72
CA CYS A 130 -13.40 1.24 12.30
C CYS A 130 -12.80 0.97 13.69
N ILE A 131 -11.51 1.25 13.88
CA ILE A 131 -10.84 1.15 15.18
C ILE A 131 -11.45 2.13 16.17
N ALA A 132 -11.65 3.39 15.77
CA ALA A 132 -12.25 4.41 16.63
C ALA A 132 -13.65 3.98 17.10
N LEU A 133 -14.48 3.47 16.19
CA LEU A 133 -15.82 2.97 16.54
C LEU A 133 -15.76 1.77 17.50
N LEU A 134 -14.81 0.85 17.31
CA LEU A 134 -14.61 -0.27 18.23
C LEU A 134 -14.21 0.20 19.62
N LEU A 135 -13.30 1.18 19.72
CA LEU A 135 -12.84 1.72 20.98
C LEU A 135 -13.99 2.46 21.70
N ILE A 136 -14.76 3.28 20.98
CA ILE A 136 -15.95 3.97 21.52
C ILE A 136 -16.97 2.96 22.06
N ASN A 137 -17.28 1.92 21.29
CA ASN A 137 -18.24 0.88 21.69
C ASN A 137 -17.77 0.12 22.94
N ARG A 138 -16.47 -0.20 23.03
CA ARG A 138 -15.89 -0.81 24.24
C ARG A 138 -15.96 0.11 25.44
N CYS A 139 -15.67 1.41 25.27
CA CYS A 139 -15.77 2.39 26.35
C CYS A 139 -17.20 2.53 26.87
N LYS A 140 -18.19 2.58 25.96
CA LYS A 140 -19.62 2.61 26.35
C LYS A 140 -20.04 1.36 27.13
N TYR A 141 -19.67 0.17 26.65
CA TYR A 141 -19.99 -1.08 27.33
C TYR A 141 -19.36 -1.16 28.73
N ARG A 142 -18.09 -0.75 28.85
CA ARG A 142 -17.37 -0.73 30.14
C ARG A 142 -17.99 0.25 31.13
N LYS A 143 -18.45 1.41 30.65
CA LYS A 143 -19.15 2.40 31.48
C LYS A 143 -20.47 1.84 32.00
N ALA A 144 -21.32 1.32 31.12
CA ALA A 144 -22.60 0.73 31.50
C ALA A 144 -22.45 -0.44 32.50
N SER A 145 -21.43 -1.29 32.31
CA SER A 145 -21.13 -2.37 33.27
C SER A 145 -20.65 -1.87 34.63
N ARG A 146 -20.01 -0.69 34.70
CA ARG A 146 -19.55 -0.10 35.95
C ARG A 146 -20.70 0.53 36.71
N ASP A 147 -21.58 1.24 36.01
CA ASP A 147 -22.76 1.89 36.59
C ASP A 147 -23.70 0.83 37.19
N ASN A 148 -24.00 -0.25 36.47
CA ASN A 148 -24.78 -1.38 36.99
C ASN A 148 -24.18 -2.07 38.24
N LYS A 149 -22.88 -1.91 38.50
CA LYS A 149 -22.20 -2.48 39.68
C LYS A 149 -22.20 -1.51 40.87
N LEU A 150 -22.46 -0.23 40.65
CA LEU A 150 -22.65 0.78 41.69
C LEU A 150 -24.11 0.79 42.21
N ASP A 151 -25.06 0.40 41.37
CA ASP A 151 -26.49 0.35 41.69
C ASP A 151 -26.94 -0.96 42.37
N ALA A 152 -26.05 -1.95 42.52
CA ALA A 152 -26.30 -3.28 43.11
C ALA A 152 -25.56 -3.46 44.43
#